data_AF-A0A351A0G9-F1
#
_entry.id   AF-A0A351A0G9-F1
#
_cell.length_a   1.000
_cell.length_b   1.000
_cell.length_c   1.000
_cell.angle_alpha   90.00
_cell.angle_beta   90.00
_cell.angle_gamma   90.00
#
_symmetry.space_group_name_H-M   'P 1'
#
loop_
_entity.id
_entity.type
_entity.pdbx_description
1 polymer ?
#
loop_
_entity_poly.entity_id
_entity_poly.type
_entity_poly.pdbx_seq_one_letter_code
_entity_poly.pdbx_strand_id
1 'polypeptide(L)'
;MSLPEQHPLRRPLNDEVHARPPVPLDAPEYVSYLAVLHHEGSASREAAHLSALAEQFGLDSPVTDSGHVLLEMDGFRLKWERHNEFSSYTFFRPILAGDSSEEHALLAVPAAWRRDIPGQIIAA
;
A
#
# COMPACT_ATOMS: atom_id res chain seq x y z
N MET A 1 35.52 -9.00 22.87
CA MET A 1 35.35 -10.07 21.85
C MET A 1 35.22 -9.42 20.49
N SER A 2 36.07 -9.77 19.53
CA SER A 2 35.94 -9.33 18.15
C SER A 2 35.00 -10.28 17.40
N LEU A 3 34.05 -9.72 16.65
CA LEU A 3 33.21 -10.49 15.74
C LEU A 3 34.00 -10.88 14.48
N PRO A 4 33.62 -11.96 13.76
CA PRO A 4 34.16 -12.28 12.44
C PRO A 4 33.92 -11.17 11.42
N GLU A 5 34.68 -11.18 10.32
CA GLU A 5 34.50 -10.26 9.19
C GLU A 5 33.09 -10.40 8.60
N GLN A 6 32.43 -9.26 8.36
CA GLN A 6 31.06 -9.25 7.84
C GLN A 6 31.08 -9.42 6.33
N HIS A 7 30.19 -10.28 5.82
CA HIS A 7 29.95 -10.40 4.38
C HIS A 7 29.51 -9.04 3.80
N PRO A 8 29.99 -8.62 2.61
CA PRO A 8 29.64 -7.32 2.01
C PRO A 8 28.13 -7.09 1.84
N LEU A 9 27.37 -8.15 1.54
CA LEU A 9 25.91 -8.09 1.38
C LEU A 9 25.11 -8.19 2.68
N ARG A 10 25.75 -8.37 3.85
CA ARG A 10 25.03 -8.60 5.10
C ARG A 10 24.05 -7.46 5.43
N ARG A 11 24.47 -6.21 5.23
CA ARG A 11 23.61 -5.04 5.47
C ARG A 11 22.52 -4.92 4.40
N PRO A 12 22.83 -4.87 3.08
CA PRO A 12 21.79 -4.83 2.05
C PRO A 12 20.70 -5.89 2.19
N LEU A 13 21.07 -7.15 2.47
CA LEU A 13 20.09 -8.24 2.63
C LEU A 13 19.28 -8.10 3.92
N ASN A 14 19.89 -7.58 4.99
CA ASN A 14 19.15 -7.30 6.22
C ASN A 14 18.15 -6.17 5.99
N ASP A 15 18.58 -5.09 5.34
CA ASP A 15 17.76 -3.93 5.03
C ASP A 15 16.59 -4.33 4.10
N GLU A 16 16.83 -5.21 3.12
CA GLU A 16 15.78 -5.76 2.25
C GLU A 16 14.68 -6.49 3.04
N VAL A 17 15.06 -7.34 4.01
CA VAL A 17 14.09 -8.04 4.87
C VAL A 17 13.26 -7.06 5.72
N HIS A 18 13.84 -5.92 6.09
CA HIS A 18 13.21 -4.92 6.95
C HIS A 18 12.60 -3.75 6.16
N ALA A 19 12.64 -3.79 4.83
CA ALA A 19 12.27 -2.68 3.97
C ALA A 19 10.76 -2.38 4.01
N ARG A 20 9.92 -3.25 4.58
CA ARG A 20 8.46 -3.11 4.62
C ARG A 20 8.01 -2.75 6.05
N PRO A 21 8.17 -1.50 6.50
CA PRO A 21 7.79 -1.13 7.85
C PRO A 21 6.29 -1.37 8.07
N PRO A 22 5.88 -1.81 9.28
CA PRO A 22 4.48 -1.83 9.66
C PRO A 22 3.95 -0.40 9.69
N VAL A 23 2.69 -0.23 9.30
CA VAL A 23 2.00 1.06 9.39
C VAL A 23 1.43 1.18 10.81
N PRO A 24 1.76 2.23 11.57
CA PRO A 24 1.15 2.46 12.87
C PRO A 24 -0.34 2.75 12.71
N LEU A 25 -1.15 2.18 13.61
CA LEU A 25 -2.59 2.37 13.63
C LEU A 25 -2.96 3.43 14.67
N ASP A 26 -3.74 4.43 14.26
CA ASP A 26 -4.24 5.48 15.12
C ASP A 26 -5.71 5.19 15.47
N ALA A 27 -5.91 4.27 16.40
CA ALA A 27 -7.25 3.81 16.76
C ALA A 27 -8.12 4.94 17.37
N PRO A 28 -9.44 4.96 17.09
CA PRO A 28 -10.19 4.01 16.27
C PRO A 28 -10.11 4.32 14.76
N GLU A 29 -9.80 3.32 13.95
CA GLU A 29 -9.79 3.43 12.48
C GLU A 29 -10.35 2.17 11.81
N TYR A 30 -10.98 2.33 10.65
CA TYR A 30 -11.32 1.22 9.77
C TYR A 30 -10.09 0.83 8.96
N VAL A 31 -9.95 -0.48 8.72
CA VAL A 31 -8.93 -1.06 7.85
C VAL A 31 -9.62 -1.93 6.81
N SER A 32 -9.27 -1.74 5.53
CA SER A 32 -9.70 -2.61 4.43
C SER A 32 -8.48 -3.12 3.68
N TYR A 33 -8.44 -4.41 3.38
CA TYR A 33 -7.31 -5.05 2.72
C TYR A 33 -7.76 -5.68 1.41
N LEU A 34 -6.99 -5.48 0.34
CA LEU A 34 -7.18 -6.16 -0.94
C LEU A 34 -5.89 -6.88 -1.33
N ALA A 35 -6.00 -8.12 -1.78
CA ALA A 35 -4.93 -8.80 -2.52
C ALA A 35 -5.35 -8.93 -3.99
N VAL A 36 -4.50 -8.45 -4.90
CA VAL A 36 -4.79 -8.36 -6.33
C VAL A 36 -3.72 -9.10 -7.11
N LEU A 37 -4.10 -10.24 -7.68
CA LEU A 37 -3.26 -11.07 -8.52
C LEU A 37 -2.84 -10.31 -9.78
N HIS A 38 -1.56 -10.41 -10.13
CA HIS A 38 -1.03 -9.87 -11.36
C HIS A 38 -1.58 -10.61 -12.57
N HIS A 39 -2.13 -9.87 -13.53
CA HIS A 39 -2.75 -10.40 -14.73
C HIS A 39 -2.48 -9.49 -15.92
N GLU A 40 -2.05 -10.06 -17.06
CA GLU A 40 -1.87 -9.33 -18.33
C GLU A 40 -1.07 -8.02 -18.18
N GLY A 41 0.09 -8.10 -17.53
CA GLY A 41 0.95 -6.93 -17.29
C GLY A 41 0.38 -5.91 -16.31
N SER A 42 -0.60 -6.27 -15.47
CA SER A 42 -1.16 -5.34 -14.49
C SER A 42 -0.12 -4.75 -13.56
N ALA A 43 0.89 -5.54 -13.15
CA ALA A 43 1.99 -5.09 -12.31
C ALA A 43 2.70 -3.84 -12.87
N SER A 44 2.90 -3.74 -14.19
CA SER A 44 3.57 -2.57 -14.79
C SER A 44 2.68 -1.32 -14.80
N ARG A 45 1.36 -1.48 -14.66
CA ARG A 45 0.39 -0.36 -14.63
C ARG A 45 0.18 0.21 -13.23
N GLU A 46 0.56 -0.49 -12.17
CA GLU A 46 0.27 -0.06 -10.80
C GLU A 46 1.00 1.24 -10.44
N ALA A 47 2.21 1.47 -10.95
CA ALA A 47 2.94 2.70 -10.67
C ALA A 47 2.16 3.93 -11.17
N ALA A 48 1.73 3.90 -12.44
CA ALA A 48 0.88 4.95 -13.00
C ALA A 48 -0.47 5.07 -12.26
N HIS A 49 -1.03 3.94 -11.82
CA HIS A 49 -2.27 3.93 -11.05
C HIS A 49 -2.14 4.63 -9.69
N LEU A 50 -1.06 4.35 -8.95
CA LEU A 50 -0.75 5.01 -7.68
C LEU A 50 -0.43 6.49 -7.88
N SER A 51 0.30 6.86 -8.94
CA SER A 51 0.57 8.26 -9.29
C SER A 51 -0.72 9.04 -9.57
N ALA A 52 -1.69 8.43 -10.28
CA ALA A 52 -2.98 9.06 -10.53
C ALA A 52 -3.77 9.33 -9.23
N LEU A 53 -3.67 8.44 -8.23
CA LEU A 53 -4.25 8.70 -6.92
C LEU A 53 -3.54 9.87 -6.23
N ALA A 54 -2.21 9.83 -6.17
CA ALA A 54 -1.41 10.87 -5.53
C ALA A 54 -1.71 12.26 -6.13
N GLU A 55 -1.77 12.35 -7.46
CA GLU A 55 -2.10 13.59 -8.19
C GLU A 55 -3.49 14.12 -7.82
N GLN A 56 -4.51 13.24 -7.72
CA GLN A 56 -5.87 13.64 -7.34
C GLN A 56 -5.94 14.30 -5.94
N PHE A 57 -4.99 13.98 -5.07
CA PHE A 57 -4.88 14.53 -3.72
C PHE A 57 -3.74 15.57 -3.57
N GLY A 58 -3.13 15.99 -4.69
CA GLY A 58 -2.07 17.02 -4.69
C GLY A 58 -0.76 16.57 -4.06
N LEU A 59 -0.49 15.26 -4.03
CA LEU A 59 0.76 14.67 -3.55
C LEU A 59 1.75 14.47 -4.69
N ASP A 60 3.04 14.40 -4.34
CA ASP A 60 4.08 13.99 -5.29
C ASP A 60 3.87 12.54 -5.75
N SER A 61 4.32 12.23 -6.96
CA SER A 61 4.26 10.86 -7.48
C SER A 61 5.09 9.92 -6.59
N PRO A 62 4.54 8.79 -6.13
CA PRO A 62 5.28 7.86 -5.28
C PRO A 62 6.40 7.16 -6.04
N VAL A 63 7.48 6.85 -5.33
CA VAL A 63 8.57 5.99 -5.83
C VAL A 63 8.22 4.54 -5.55
N THR A 64 7.98 3.75 -6.58
CA THR A 64 7.51 2.36 -6.44
C THR A 64 8.60 1.29 -6.53
N ASP A 65 9.84 1.68 -6.83
CA ASP A 65 10.96 0.75 -7.07
C ASP A 65 11.32 -0.09 -5.84
N SER A 66 11.02 0.40 -4.64
CA SER A 66 11.17 -0.31 -3.37
C SER A 66 10.15 -1.44 -3.17
N GLY A 67 9.17 -1.57 -4.08
CA GLY A 67 8.08 -2.55 -3.99
C GLY A 67 7.10 -2.28 -2.85
N HIS A 68 7.13 -1.09 -2.24
CA HIS A 68 6.14 -0.67 -1.26
C HIS A 68 6.00 0.85 -1.24
N VAL A 69 4.81 1.34 -0.93
CA VAL A 69 4.49 2.76 -0.83
C VAL A 69 3.51 2.96 0.32
N LEU A 70 3.68 4.05 1.06
CA LEU A 70 2.66 4.59 1.95
C LEU A 70 2.25 5.97 1.42
N LEU A 71 0.98 6.13 1.07
CA LEU A 71 0.37 7.41 0.72
C LEU A 71 -0.50 7.88 1.89
N GLU A 72 -0.33 9.13 2.29
CA GLU A 72 -1.13 9.78 3.32
C GLU A 72 -1.90 10.93 2.65
N MET A 73 -3.21 10.75 2.50
CA MET A 73 -4.10 11.70 1.86
C MET A 73 -5.03 12.31 2.90
N ASP A 74 -5.69 13.41 2.55
CA ASP A 74 -6.75 13.93 3.41
C ASP A 74 -7.90 12.91 3.51
N GLY A 75 -8.18 12.46 4.74
CA GLY A 75 -9.26 11.51 5.05
C GLY A 75 -8.90 10.02 5.04
N PHE A 76 -7.81 9.57 4.40
CA PHE A 76 -7.38 8.17 4.44
C PHE A 76 -5.90 7.96 4.08
N ARG A 77 -5.38 6.78 4.43
CA ARG A 77 -4.03 6.32 4.07
C ARG A 77 -4.11 5.06 3.21
N LEU A 78 -3.13 4.87 2.33
CA LEU A 78 -2.97 3.66 1.52
C LEU A 78 -1.55 3.11 1.68
N LYS A 79 -1.43 1.87 2.15
CA LYS A 79 -0.22 1.06 2.02
C LYS A 79 -0.35 0.16 0.81
N TRP A 80 0.56 0.30 -0.14
CA TRP A 80 0.70 -0.63 -1.26
C TRP A 80 1.98 -1.43 -1.11
N GLU A 81 1.93 -2.73 -1.39
CA GLU A 81 3.11 -3.59 -1.45
C GLU A 81 3.05 -4.53 -2.65
N ARG A 82 4.13 -4.56 -3.43
CA ARG A 82 4.32 -5.48 -4.54
C ARG A 82 4.96 -6.78 -4.07
N HIS A 83 4.37 -7.89 -4.49
CA HIS A 83 4.97 -9.22 -4.44
C HIS A 83 5.21 -9.71 -5.87
N ASN A 84 5.73 -10.93 -6.04
CA ASN A 84 5.98 -11.45 -7.39
C ASN A 84 4.66 -11.72 -8.13
N GLU A 85 3.71 -12.39 -7.48
CA GLU A 85 2.47 -12.87 -8.10
C GLU A 85 1.30 -11.91 -7.93
N PHE A 86 1.32 -11.04 -6.92
CA PHE A 86 0.22 -10.14 -6.58
C PHE A 86 0.74 -8.87 -5.92
N SER A 87 -0.13 -7.87 -5.79
CA SER A 87 0.09 -6.72 -4.90
C SER A 87 -0.99 -6.64 -3.84
N SER A 88 -0.61 -6.14 -2.68
CA SER A 88 -1.55 -5.84 -1.61
C SER A 88 -1.81 -4.33 -1.51
N TYR A 89 -3.06 -3.99 -1.20
CA TYR A 89 -3.53 -2.63 -0.97
C TYR A 89 -4.24 -2.62 0.37
N THR A 90 -3.69 -1.91 1.35
CA THR A 90 -4.30 -1.73 2.67
C THR A 90 -4.70 -0.29 2.86
N PHE A 91 -5.99 -0.05 3.09
CA PHE A 91 -6.56 1.28 3.26
C PHE A 91 -6.91 1.49 4.73
N PHE A 92 -6.63 2.69 5.23
CA PHE A 92 -6.90 3.09 6.60
C PHE A 92 -7.69 4.38 6.60
N ARG A 93 -8.77 4.47 7.38
CA ARG A 93 -9.47 5.75 7.62
C ARG A 93 -9.91 5.86 9.07
N PRO A 94 -9.82 7.04 9.71
CA PRO A 94 -10.36 7.24 11.05
C PRO A 94 -11.86 6.89 11.12
N ILE A 95 -12.29 6.36 12.27
CA ILE A 95 -13.72 6.22 12.60
C ILE A 95 -14.21 7.56 13.14
N LEU A 96 -15.24 8.11 12.52
CA LEU A 96 -15.83 9.40 12.85
C LEU A 96 -17.16 9.23 13.60
N ALA A 97 -17.53 10.24 14.39
CA ALA A 97 -18.83 10.25 15.05
C ALA A 97 -19.95 10.30 14.00
N GLY A 98 -20.82 9.30 14.02
CA GLY A 98 -21.90 9.14 13.03
C GLY A 98 -21.64 8.08 11.96
N ASP A 99 -20.45 7.47 11.92
CA ASP A 99 -20.20 6.29 11.10
C ASP A 99 -21.17 5.16 11.49
N SER A 100 -21.74 4.52 10.48
CA SER A 100 -22.67 3.39 10.65
C SER A 100 -21.92 2.05 10.76
N SER A 101 -22.64 0.97 11.01
CA SER A 101 -22.05 -0.38 11.03
C SER A 101 -21.60 -0.88 9.66
N GLU A 102 -22.03 -0.26 8.56
CA GLU A 102 -21.66 -0.64 7.18
C GLU A 102 -20.43 0.11 6.66
N GLU A 103 -19.88 1.01 7.46
CA GLU A 103 -18.74 1.82 7.09
C GLU A 103 -17.43 1.02 7.03
N HIS A 104 -16.54 1.39 6.09
CA HIS A 104 -15.23 0.77 5.94
C HIS A 104 -14.24 1.70 5.20
N ALA A 105 -12.94 1.37 5.22
CA ALA A 105 -11.89 2.25 4.71
C ALA A 105 -11.99 2.52 3.20
N LEU A 106 -12.40 1.54 2.40
CA LEU A 106 -12.56 1.73 0.95
C LEU A 106 -13.57 2.82 0.57
N LEU A 107 -14.52 3.21 1.44
CA LEU A 107 -15.48 4.27 1.13
C LEU A 107 -14.83 5.65 1.03
N ALA A 108 -13.69 5.87 1.69
CA ALA A 108 -12.92 7.12 1.57
C ALA A 108 -12.16 7.22 0.23
N VAL A 109 -12.00 6.12 -0.50
CA VAL A 109 -11.20 6.06 -1.73
C VAL A 109 -12.09 6.34 -2.95
N PRO A 110 -11.67 7.21 -3.89
CA PRO A 110 -12.44 7.51 -5.10
C PRO A 110 -12.93 6.25 -5.82
N ALA A 111 -14.24 6.13 -6.01
CA ALA A 111 -14.85 4.92 -6.58
C ALA A 111 -14.38 4.62 -8.01
N ALA A 112 -14.06 5.67 -8.78
CA ALA A 112 -13.47 5.51 -10.11
C ALA A 112 -12.10 4.84 -10.03
N TRP A 113 -11.22 5.37 -9.17
CA TRP A 113 -9.89 4.82 -8.97
C TRP A 113 -9.93 3.36 -8.48
N ARG A 114 -10.76 3.05 -7.47
CA ARG A 114 -10.89 1.68 -6.94
C ARG A 114 -11.30 0.64 -7.99
N ARG A 115 -12.16 1.02 -8.94
CA ARG A 115 -12.63 0.11 -9.99
C ARG A 115 -11.51 -0.26 -10.97
N ASP A 116 -10.56 0.64 -11.13
CA ASP A 116 -9.50 0.54 -12.13
C ASP A 116 -8.21 -0.05 -11.55
N ILE A 117 -8.24 -0.58 -10.31
CA ILE A 117 -7.11 -1.27 -9.69
C ILE A 117 -6.64 -2.40 -10.63
N PRO A 118 -5.39 -2.35 -11.12
CA PRO A 118 -4.92 -3.31 -12.13
C PRO A 118 -4.78 -4.73 -11.57
N GLY A 119 -5.46 -5.69 -12.19
CA GLY A 119 -5.31 -7.11 -11.90
C GLY A 119 -6.63 -7.78 -11.54
N GLN A 120 -6.58 -8.86 -10.76
CA GLN A 120 -7.75 -9.62 -10.34
C GLN A 120 -7.76 -9.81 -8.83
N ILE A 121 -8.82 -9.40 -8.15
CA ILE A 121 -8.94 -9.56 -6.69
C ILE A 121 -9.00 -11.05 -6.34
N ILE A 122 -8.18 -11.46 -5.38
CA ILE A 122 -8.16 -12.82 -4.81
C ILE A 122 -8.52 -12.85 -3.32
N ALA A 123 -8.51 -11.70 -2.63
CA ALA A 123 -9.00 -11.53 -1.26
C ALA A 123 -9.43 -10.08 -1.00
N ALA A 124 -10.47 -9.88 -0.18
CA ALA A 124 -11.03 -8.59 0.23
C ALA A 124 -11.67 -8.66 1.63
#